data_AF-A0A2S9GEF9-F1
#
_entry.id   AF-A0A2S9GEF9-F1
#
_cell.length_a   1.000
_cell.length_b   1.000
_cell.length_c   1.000
_cell.angle_alpha   90.00
_cell.angle_beta   90.00
_cell.angle_gamma   90.00
#
_symmetry.space_group_name_H-M   'P 1'
#
loop_
_entity.id
_entity.type
_entity.pdbx_description
1 polymer ?
#
loop_
_entity_poly.entity_id
_entity_poly.type
_entity_poly.pdbx_seq_one_letter_code
_entity_poly.pdbx_strand_id
1 'polypeptide(L)'
;SMAVEDFNYGINVNMLGCYYCNLFAAQYMEKNSGDTTGSIVNLSSIASVKNELGLNIGIMPYALGKCGLNQITELAAVQYAGAG
;
A
#
# COMPACT_ATOMS: atom_id res chain seq x y z
N SER A 1 -3.74 -15.03 -22.23
CA SER A 1 -2.68 -14.60 -21.30
C SER A 1 -2.94 -13.17 -20.90
N MET A 2 -2.43 -12.72 -19.75
CA MET A 2 -2.53 -11.32 -19.32
C MET A 2 -1.50 -10.47 -20.07
N ALA A 3 -1.87 -9.27 -20.52
CA ALA A 3 -0.92 -8.31 -21.09
C ALA A 3 -0.05 -7.71 -19.98
N VAL A 4 1.19 -7.35 -20.31
CA VAL A 4 2.13 -6.77 -19.34
C VAL A 4 1.59 -5.45 -18.80
N GLU A 5 0.88 -4.70 -19.64
CA GLU A 5 0.26 -3.42 -19.32
C GLU A 5 -0.84 -3.58 -18.27
N ASP A 6 -1.66 -4.63 -18.35
CA ASP A 6 -2.70 -4.93 -17.37
C ASP A 6 -2.10 -5.33 -16.03
N PHE A 7 -1.02 -6.12 -16.08
CA PHE A 7 -0.27 -6.50 -14.88
C PHE A 7 0.31 -5.26 -14.20
N ASN A 8 1.00 -4.41 -14.98
CA ASN A 8 1.59 -3.17 -14.48
C ASN A 8 0.53 -2.20 -13.97
N TYR A 9 -0.63 -2.10 -14.62
CA TYR A 9 -1.73 -1.27 -14.14
C TYR A 9 -2.19 -1.70 -12.73
N GLY A 10 -2.39 -3.01 -12.52
CA GLY A 10 -2.76 -3.55 -11.22
C GLY A 10 -1.75 -3.23 -10.13
N ILE A 11 -0.45 -3.41 -10.40
CA ILE A 11 0.63 -3.08 -9.47
C ILE A 11 0.72 -1.56 -9.22
N ASN A 12 0.67 -0.76 -10.28
CA ASN A 12 0.86 0.68 -10.20
C ASN A 12 -0.23 1.34 -9.36
N VAL A 13 -1.49 0.97 -9.58
CA VAL A 13 -2.61 1.52 -8.81
C VAL A 13 -2.60 1.04 -7.36
N ASN A 14 -2.36 -0.26 -7.12
CA ASN A 14 -2.55 -0.84 -5.79
C ASN A 14 -1.33 -0.73 -4.87
N MET A 15 -0.12 -0.57 -5.43
CA MET A 15 1.12 -0.53 -4.67
C MET A 15 1.88 0.78 -4.90
N LEU A 16 2.27 1.07 -6.15
CA LEU A 16 3.17 2.20 -6.44
C LEU A 16 2.52 3.54 -6.11
N GLY A 17 1.24 3.72 -6.46
CA GLY A 17 0.48 4.92 -6.11
C GLY A 17 0.40 5.12 -4.59
N CYS A 18 0.05 4.06 -3.86
CA CYS A 18 0.00 4.12 -2.40
C CYS A 18 1.38 4.39 -1.77
N TYR A 19 2.46 3.81 -2.30
CA TYR A 19 3.82 4.11 -1.87
C TYR A 19 4.12 5.61 -1.95
N TYR A 20 3.83 6.24 -3.09
CA TYR A 20 4.02 7.69 -3.24
C TYR A 20 3.11 8.49 -2.31
N CYS A 21 1.85 8.08 -2.12
CA CYS A 21 0.97 8.71 -1.14
C CYS A 21 1.56 8.65 0.28
N ASN A 22 2.11 7.51 0.70
CA ASN A 22 2.74 7.37 2.01
C ASN A 22 3.96 8.31 2.12
N LEU A 23 4.87 8.25 1.14
CA LEU A 23 6.08 9.05 1.12
C LEU A 23 5.79 10.55 1.22
N PHE A 24 4.93 11.07 0.35
CA PHE A 24 4.65 12.50 0.29
C PHE A 24 3.77 12.95 1.45
N ALA A 25 2.77 12.17 1.87
CA ALA A 25 1.94 12.52 3.01
C ALA A 25 2.78 12.60 4.29
N ALA A 26 3.65 11.62 4.54
CA ALA A 26 4.52 11.63 5.71
C ALA A 26 5.45 12.87 5.74
N GLN A 27 6.09 13.21 4.61
CA GLN A 27 6.93 14.42 4.50
C GLN A 27 6.18 15.72 4.77
N TYR A 28 4.88 15.77 4.47
CA TYR A 28 4.05 16.93 4.79
C TYR A 28 3.57 16.90 6.25
N MET A 29 3.24 15.73 6.79
CA MET A 29 2.86 15.56 8.20
C MET A 29 4.00 15.94 9.16
N GLU A 30 5.26 15.68 8.81
CA GLU A 30 6.43 16.11 9.60
C GLU A 30 6.55 17.64 9.76
N LYS A 31 5.87 18.42 8.90
CA LYS A 31 5.88 19.89 8.95
C LYS A 31 4.73 20.46 9.78
N ASN A 32 3.85 19.61 10.28
CA ASN A 32 2.77 20.02 11.17
C ASN A 32 3.35 20.65 12.45
N SER A 33 2.73 21.72 12.93
CA SER A 33 3.22 22.48 14.09
C SER A 33 2.47 22.13 15.37
N GLY A 34 3.15 22.29 16.51
CA GLY A 34 2.57 22.01 17.83
C GLY A 34 2.21 20.52 17.98
N ASP A 35 1.06 20.26 18.59
CA ASP A 35 0.58 18.90 18.90
C ASP A 35 -0.25 18.29 17.74
N THR A 36 -0.12 18.80 16.51
CA THR A 36 -0.92 18.30 15.38
C THR A 36 -0.27 17.06 14.75
N THR A 37 -0.90 15.90 14.94
CA THR A 37 -0.43 14.62 14.38
C THR A 37 -1.05 14.34 13.00
N GLY A 38 -0.56 13.29 12.34
CA GLY A 38 -1.09 12.78 11.09
C GLY A 38 -1.34 11.28 11.16
N SER A 39 -2.28 10.79 10.35
CA SER A 39 -2.58 9.36 10.23
C SER A 39 -2.70 8.98 8.76
N ILE A 40 -2.01 7.92 8.36
CA ILE A 40 -2.10 7.34 7.02
C ILE A 40 -2.80 5.98 7.15
N VAL A 41 -3.90 5.80 6.42
CA VAL A 41 -4.67 4.55 6.40
C VAL A 41 -4.65 3.96 4.99
N ASN A 42 -3.93 2.85 4.82
CA ASN A 42 -3.85 2.13 3.55
C ASN A 42 -4.91 1.01 3.51
N LEU A 43 -5.75 0.99 2.46
CA LEU A 43 -6.78 -0.04 2.30
C LEU A 43 -6.24 -1.24 1.51
N SER A 44 -6.06 -2.37 2.22
CA SER A 44 -5.62 -3.64 1.65
C SER A 44 -6.77 -4.59 1.29
N SER A 45 -6.50 -5.89 1.18
CA SER A 45 -7.50 -6.91 0.85
C SER A 45 -7.15 -8.26 1.47
N ILE A 46 -8.17 -9.08 1.79
CA ILE A 46 -7.98 -10.48 2.18
C ILE A 46 -7.24 -11.30 1.09
N ALA A 47 -7.34 -10.86 -0.17
CA ALA A 47 -6.65 -11.48 -1.30
C ALA A 47 -5.12 -11.42 -1.20
N SER A 48 -4.54 -10.56 -0.35
CA SER A 48 -3.08 -10.51 -0.14
C SER A 48 -2.56 -11.44 0.95
N VAL A 49 -3.45 -12.01 1.76
CA VAL A 49 -3.08 -12.81 2.95
C VAL A 49 -3.67 -14.22 2.92
N LYS A 50 -4.71 -14.45 2.13
CA LYS A 50 -5.39 -15.74 2.06
C LYS A 50 -5.55 -16.20 0.62
N ASN A 51 -5.08 -17.41 0.35
CA ASN A 51 -5.30 -18.12 -0.92
C ASN A 51 -6.56 -18.99 -0.86
N GLU A 52 -7.67 -18.44 -0.33
CA GLU A 52 -8.94 -19.15 -0.20
C GLU A 52 -9.77 -19.07 -1.51
N LEU A 53 -10.78 -19.94 -1.61
CA LEU A 53 -11.55 -20.27 -2.82
C LEU A 53 -11.89 -19.05 -3.72
N GLY A 54 -11.46 -19.12 -4.99
CA GLY A 54 -11.83 -18.16 -6.04
C GLY A 54 -10.69 -17.31 -6.58
N LEU A 55 -9.53 -17.31 -5.92
CA LEU A 55 -8.31 -16.66 -6.44
C LEU A 55 -7.68 -17.52 -7.54
N ASN A 56 -7.43 -16.91 -8.70
CA ASN A 56 -6.75 -17.52 -9.83
C ASN A 56 -5.64 -16.59 -10.34
N ILE A 57 -4.82 -17.06 -11.29
CA ILE A 57 -3.66 -16.29 -11.77
C ILE A 57 -4.03 -14.91 -12.34
N GLY A 58 -5.28 -14.70 -12.78
CA GLY A 58 -5.78 -13.44 -13.32
C GLY A 58 -5.90 -12.31 -12.29
N ILE A 59 -6.01 -12.61 -10.98
CA ILE A 59 -6.09 -11.57 -9.93
C ILE A 59 -4.71 -11.23 -9.33
N MET A 60 -3.64 -11.88 -9.78
CA MET A 60 -2.31 -11.69 -9.19
C MET A 60 -1.79 -10.26 -9.17
N PRO A 61 -1.98 -9.41 -10.19
CA PRO A 61 -1.55 -8.01 -10.10
C PRO A 61 -2.18 -7.27 -8.93
N TYR A 62 -3.48 -7.51 -8.69
CA TYR A 62 -4.19 -6.92 -7.56
C TYR A 62 -3.71 -7.51 -6.23
N ALA A 63 -3.66 -8.85 -6.12
CA ALA A 63 -3.26 -9.54 -4.89
C ALA A 63 -1.82 -9.19 -4.48
N LEU A 64 -0.88 -9.21 -5.43
CA LEU A 64 0.50 -8.80 -5.23
C LEU A 64 0.60 -7.31 -4.86
N GLY A 65 -0.16 -6.45 -5.54
CA GLY A 65 -0.19 -5.03 -5.20
C GLY A 65 -0.63 -4.79 -3.76
N LYS A 66 -1.66 -5.51 -3.29
CA LYS A 66 -2.13 -5.46 -1.90
C LYS A 66 -1.15 -6.10 -0.90
N CYS A 67 -0.39 -7.10 -1.31
CA CYS A 67 0.69 -7.68 -0.50
C CYS A 67 1.81 -6.65 -0.28
N GLY A 68 2.26 -6.01 -1.36
CA GLY A 68 3.24 -4.92 -1.27
C GLY A 68 2.74 -3.75 -0.41
N LEU A 69 1.44 -3.42 -0.51
CA LEU A 69 0.82 -2.39 0.34
C LEU A 69 0.85 -2.73 1.83
N ASN A 70 0.67 -4.00 2.21
CA ASN A 70 0.83 -4.43 3.61
C ASN A 70 2.24 -4.13 4.10
N GLN A 71 3.26 -4.55 3.33
CA GLN A 71 4.65 -4.35 3.69
C GLN A 71 5.03 -2.86 3.80
N ILE A 72 4.54 -2.03 2.88
CA ILE A 72 4.72 -0.56 2.94
C ILE A 72 4.13 0.00 4.22
N THR A 73 2.91 -0.43 4.58
CA THR A 73 2.21 0.05 5.78
C THR A 73 2.94 -0.35 7.05
N GLU A 74 3.38 -1.60 7.15
CA GLU A 74 4.14 -2.10 8.30
C GLU A 74 5.48 -1.39 8.45
N LEU A 75 6.21 -1.18 7.35
CA LEU A 75 7.47 -0.46 7.36
C LEU A 75 7.29 1.01 7.79
N ALA A 76 6.28 1.69 7.23
CA ALA A 76 5.98 3.08 7.57
C ALA A 76 5.57 3.21 9.04
N ALA A 77 4.76 2.28 9.56
CA ALA A 77 4.36 2.27 10.97
C ALA A 77 5.57 2.18 11.90
N VAL A 78 6.56 1.32 11.59
CA VAL A 78 7.79 1.21 12.39
C VAL A 78 8.65 2.47 12.24
N GLN A 79 8.83 2.98 11.01
CA GLN A 79 9.65 4.16 10.74
C GLN A 79 9.14 5.40 11.48
N TYR A 80 7.82 5.58 11.55
CA TYR A 80 7.19 6.77 12.14
C TYR A 80 6.64 6.55 13.55
N ALA A 81 6.91 5.41 14.19
CA ALA A 81 6.36 5.06 15.50
C ALA A 81 6.65 6.10 16.60
N GLY A 82 7.78 6.82 16.51
CA GLY A 82 8.15 7.86 17.48
C GLY A 82 7.63 9.26 17.16
N ALA A 83 6.97 9.45 16.01
CA ALA A 83 6.43 10.74 15.57
C ALA A 83 4.92 10.90 15.85
N GLY A 84 4.25 9.82 16.26
CA GLY A 84 2.82 9.78 16.58
C GLY A 84 2.51 9.84 18.06
#